data_AF-A0A7X4DXS8-F1
#
_entry.id   AF-A0A7X4DXS8-F1
#
_cell.length_a   1.000
_cell.length_b   1.000
_cell.length_c   1.000
_cell.angle_alpha   90.00
_cell.angle_beta   90.00
_cell.angle_gamma   90.00
#
_symmetry.space_group_name_H-M   'P 1'
#
loop_
_entity.id
_entity.type
_entity.pdbx_description
1 polymer ?
#
loop_
_entity_poly.entity_id
_entity_poly.type
_entity_poly.pdbx_seq_one_letter_code
_entity_poly.pdbx_strand_id
1 'polypeptide(L)'
;MSEEPVIGGGSAPEEPTDGENEAMPPETDASEAELAVLLRETLLAAHDDLAPDDLEGETPAEVRERYVAARARLEQEAAGAREASVPAGAPGRFAPAPGTAFEKIREGLSRLNA
;
A
#
# COMPACT_ATOMS: atom_id res chain seq x y z
N MET A 1 26.23 80.84 -23.17
CA MET A 1 25.23 80.69 -22.09
C MET A 1 24.18 79.72 -22.58
N SER A 2 24.27 78.46 -22.19
CA SER A 2 23.17 77.47 -22.18
C SER A 2 23.49 76.48 -21.08
N GLU A 3 22.44 76.16 -20.33
CA GLU A 3 22.37 75.48 -19.04
C GLU A 3 22.71 73.98 -19.10
N GLU A 4 22.97 73.42 -17.91
CA GLU A 4 23.34 72.02 -17.59
C GLU A 4 22.25 70.99 -18.00
N PRO A 5 22.49 69.66 -17.88
CA PRO A 5 22.42 69.03 -16.56
C PRO A 5 23.54 68.02 -16.22
N VAL A 6 24.09 68.23 -15.04
CA VAL A 6 24.56 67.28 -14.02
C VAL A 6 24.54 65.79 -14.39
N ILE A 7 25.74 65.24 -14.56
CA ILE A 7 26.02 63.79 -14.56
C ILE A 7 25.89 63.31 -13.11
N GLY A 8 24.70 62.79 -12.76
CA GLY A 8 24.47 62.09 -11.51
C GLY A 8 25.17 60.73 -11.53
N GLY A 9 26.40 60.69 -11.00
CA GLY A 9 27.06 59.46 -10.60
C GLY A 9 26.44 58.93 -9.32
N GLY A 10 25.91 57.71 -9.37
CA GLY A 10 25.51 56.91 -8.23
C GLY A 10 25.61 55.44 -8.61
N SER A 11 26.63 54.79 -8.08
CA SER A 11 26.99 53.39 -8.34
C SER A 11 25.87 52.40 -7.99
N ALA A 12 25.88 51.31 -8.75
CA ALA A 12 25.15 50.03 -8.66
C ALA A 12 25.07 49.37 -7.26
N PRO A 13 24.61 48.11 -7.13
CA PRO A 13 23.50 47.34 -7.74
C PRO A 13 22.55 46.81 -6.63
N GLU A 14 21.45 46.13 -6.94
CA GLU A 14 21.02 44.88 -6.27
C GLU A 14 19.68 44.38 -6.84
N GLU A 15 19.75 43.19 -7.47
CA GLU A 15 18.66 42.22 -7.68
C GLU A 15 18.06 41.75 -6.33
N PRO A 16 17.08 40.83 -6.26
CA PRO A 16 16.23 40.24 -7.29
C PRO A 16 14.73 40.40 -6.96
N THR A 17 13.89 39.94 -7.88
CA THR A 17 12.48 39.62 -7.65
C THR A 17 12.27 38.90 -6.31
N ASP A 18 11.29 39.35 -5.52
CA ASP A 18 10.60 38.54 -4.50
C ASP A 18 9.91 37.38 -5.22
N GLY A 19 10.71 36.44 -5.75
CA GLY A 19 10.26 35.09 -5.91
C GLY A 19 10.00 34.62 -4.50
N GLU A 20 8.73 34.41 -4.20
CA GLU A 20 8.26 33.55 -3.12
C GLU A 20 8.95 32.20 -3.32
N ASN A 21 10.20 32.12 -2.89
CA ASN A 21 10.93 30.90 -2.70
C ASN A 21 10.33 30.35 -1.41
N GLU A 22 9.11 29.83 -1.58
CA GLU A 22 8.45 28.95 -0.63
C GLU A 22 9.50 27.92 -0.29
N ALA A 23 10.14 28.10 0.87
CA ALA A 23 11.23 27.27 1.31
C ALA A 23 10.64 25.87 1.44
N MET A 24 10.77 25.11 0.35
CA MET A 24 10.39 23.72 0.31
C MET A 24 11.08 23.09 1.51
N PRO A 25 10.33 22.50 2.46
CA PRO A 25 10.94 21.95 3.66
C PRO A 25 12.08 21.04 3.20
N PRO A 26 13.24 21.07 3.88
CA PRO A 26 14.37 20.24 3.47
C PRO A 26 13.84 18.82 3.31
N GLU A 27 13.95 18.29 2.09
CA GLU A 27 13.64 16.88 1.83
C GLU A 27 14.45 16.11 2.85
N THR A 28 13.74 15.51 3.79
CA THR A 28 14.38 14.88 4.94
C THR A 28 14.99 13.61 4.39
N ASP A 29 16.25 13.68 3.97
CA ASP A 29 17.06 12.56 3.52
C ASP A 29 17.31 11.64 4.71
N ALA A 30 16.26 10.93 5.14
CA ALA A 30 16.36 9.85 6.09
C ALA A 30 17.32 8.82 5.49
N SER A 31 18.28 8.39 6.28
CA SER A 31 19.22 7.36 5.84
C SER A 31 18.46 6.08 5.49
N GLU A 32 19.00 5.28 4.57
CA GLU A 32 18.39 4.01 4.18
C GLU A 32 18.14 3.07 5.38
N ALA A 33 19.02 3.13 6.38
CA ALA A 33 18.87 2.41 7.64
C ALA A 33 17.69 2.94 8.48
N GLU A 34 17.50 4.26 8.58
CA GLU A 34 16.34 4.85 9.26
C GLU A 34 15.04 4.51 8.57
N LEU A 35 15.02 4.50 7.23
CA LEU A 35 13.87 4.07 6.45
C LEU A 35 13.54 2.59 6.69
N ALA A 36 14.54 1.72 6.81
CA ALA A 36 14.34 0.30 7.11
C ALA A 36 13.73 0.10 8.51
N VAL A 37 14.21 0.85 9.51
CA VAL A 37 13.66 0.85 10.87
C VAL A 37 12.21 1.34 10.87
N LEU A 38 11.95 2.50 10.28
CA LEU A 38 10.61 3.09 10.21
C LEU A 38 9.63 2.16 9.51
N LEU A 39 10.04 1.52 8.41
CA LEU A 39 9.23 0.56 7.68
C LEU A 39 8.89 -0.66 8.56
N ARG A 40 9.87 -1.20 9.28
CA ARG A 40 9.68 -2.34 10.19
C ARG A 40 8.68 -2.02 11.29
N GLU A 41 8.86 -0.88 11.96
CA GLU A 41 7.95 -0.43 13.03
C GLU A 41 6.52 -0.21 12.51
N THR A 42 6.39 0.41 11.33
CA THR A 42 5.08 0.66 10.71
C THR A 42 4.37 -0.65 10.36
N LEU A 43 5.09 -1.63 9.81
CA LEU A 43 4.52 -2.94 9.47
C LEU A 43 4.09 -3.72 10.71
N LEU A 44 4.90 -3.73 11.78
CA LEU A 44 4.54 -4.38 13.03
C LEU A 44 3.33 -3.72 13.71
N ALA A 45 3.20 -2.39 13.61
CA ALA A 45 2.05 -1.68 14.14
C ALA A 45 0.76 -1.90 13.33
N ALA A 46 0.88 -2.16 12.02
CA ALA A 46 -0.26 -2.39 11.14
C ALA A 46 -0.75 -3.85 11.13
N HIS A 47 0.10 -4.80 11.56
CA HIS A 47 -0.14 -6.23 11.44
C HIS A 47 0.22 -6.97 12.73
N ASP A 48 -0.80 -7.24 13.56
CA ASP A 48 -0.65 -7.96 14.83
C ASP A 48 -0.22 -9.43 14.66
N ASP A 49 -0.37 -9.98 13.46
CA ASP A 49 -0.03 -11.36 13.09
C ASP A 49 1.45 -11.56 12.68
N LEU A 50 2.21 -10.47 12.54
CA LEU A 50 3.64 -10.53 12.20
C LEU A 50 4.53 -10.55 13.44
N ALA A 51 5.51 -11.45 13.46
CA ALA A 51 6.58 -11.40 14.47
C ALA A 51 7.69 -10.43 14.05
N PRO A 52 8.41 -9.80 15.00
CA PRO A 52 9.58 -8.96 14.68
C PRO A 52 10.64 -9.68 13.86
N ASP A 53 10.86 -10.97 14.16
CA ASP A 53 11.84 -11.82 13.48
C ASP A 53 11.47 -12.07 11.99
N ASP A 54 10.18 -11.98 11.63
CA ASP A 54 9.72 -12.12 10.25
C ASP A 54 10.13 -10.91 9.37
N LEU A 55 10.60 -9.81 9.96
CA LEU A 55 10.98 -8.57 9.28
C LEU A 55 12.47 -8.20 9.49
N GLU A 56 13.32 -9.19 9.79
CA GLU A 56 14.77 -8.98 9.85
C GLU A 56 15.35 -8.57 8.48
N GLY A 57 15.98 -7.40 8.43
CA GLY A 57 16.54 -6.78 7.23
C GLY A 57 17.20 -5.44 7.57
N GLU A 58 18.28 -5.12 6.87
CA GLU A 58 19.08 -3.90 7.08
C GLU A 58 18.60 -2.78 6.16
N THR A 59 18.03 -3.13 5.00
CA THR A 59 17.52 -2.19 4.00
C THR A 59 15.99 -2.23 3.88
N PRO A 60 15.34 -1.16 3.38
CA PRO A 60 13.90 -1.16 3.12
C PRO A 60 13.46 -2.24 2.12
N ALA A 61 14.34 -2.58 1.16
CA ALA A 61 14.07 -3.61 0.17
C ALA A 61 13.98 -5.00 0.83
N GLU A 62 14.95 -5.35 1.68
CA GLU A 62 14.95 -6.62 2.42
C GLU A 62 13.75 -6.74 3.34
N VAL A 63 13.44 -5.68 4.10
CA VAL A 63 12.27 -5.64 4.99
C VAL A 63 10.97 -5.88 4.20
N ARG A 64 10.85 -5.30 3.00
CA ARG A 64 9.70 -5.51 2.12
C ARG A 64 9.61 -6.95 1.59
N GLU A 65 10.72 -7.52 1.13
CA GLU A 65 10.75 -8.90 0.64
C GLU A 65 10.36 -9.89 1.75
N ARG A 66 10.90 -9.68 2.95
CA ARG A 66 10.60 -10.46 4.15
C ARG A 66 9.14 -10.37 4.54
N TYR A 67 8.57 -9.17 4.52
CA TYR A 67 7.13 -8.96 4.72
C TYR A 67 6.28 -9.76 3.72
N VAL A 68 6.61 -9.72 2.43
CA VAL A 68 5.86 -10.48 1.40
C VAL A 68 5.94 -11.98 1.67
N ALA A 69 7.12 -12.50 2.03
CA ALA A 69 7.29 -13.91 2.38
C ALA A 69 6.49 -14.31 3.63
N ALA A 70 6.51 -13.47 4.67
CA ALA A 70 5.76 -13.70 5.91
C ALA A 70 4.25 -13.69 5.66
N ARG A 71 3.74 -12.73 4.86
CA ARG A 71 2.32 -12.69 4.45
C ARG A 71 1.90 -13.93 3.69
N ALA A 72 2.70 -14.38 2.72
CA ALA A 72 2.40 -15.59 1.96
C ALA A 72 2.36 -16.84 2.86
N ARG A 73 3.24 -16.93 3.87
CA ARG A 73 3.22 -18.00 4.87
C ARG A 73 1.94 -17.97 5.71
N LEU A 74 1.59 -16.82 6.26
CA LEU A 74 0.38 -16.65 7.08
C LEU A 74 -0.90 -16.96 6.30
N GLU A 75 -0.96 -16.58 5.03
CA GLU A 75 -2.07 -16.92 4.14
C GLU A 75 -2.20 -18.43 3.89
N GLN A 76 -1.07 -19.13 3.72
CA GLN A 76 -1.04 -20.59 3.59
C GLN A 76 -1.46 -21.28 4.88
N GLU A 77 -0.99 -20.81 6.04
CA GLU A 77 -1.39 -21.34 7.35
C GLU A 77 -2.90 -21.17 7.58
N ALA A 78 -3.44 -19.99 7.23
CA ALA A 78 -4.86 -19.72 7.31
C ALA A 78 -5.70 -20.59 6.35
N ALA A 79 -5.18 -20.86 5.14
CA ALA A 79 -5.82 -21.76 4.19
C ALA A 79 -5.80 -23.23 4.69
N GLY A 80 -4.65 -23.71 5.14
CA GLY A 80 -4.51 -25.07 5.70
C GLY A 80 -5.35 -25.31 6.94
N ALA A 81 -5.49 -24.31 7.81
CA ALA A 81 -6.36 -24.38 8.99
C ALA A 81 -7.85 -24.50 8.61
N ARG A 82 -8.29 -23.86 7.52
CA ARG A 82 -9.66 -23.99 7.00
C ARG A 82 -9.91 -25.40 6.44
N GLU A 83 -8.94 -25.98 5.75
CA GLU A 83 -9.04 -27.35 5.22
C GLU A 83 -9.04 -28.43 6.31
N ALA A 84 -8.20 -28.27 7.34
CA ALA A 84 -8.16 -29.18 8.49
C ALA A 84 -9.42 -29.11 9.39
N SER A 85 -10.24 -28.07 9.23
CA SER A 85 -11.45 -27.87 10.03
C SER A 85 -12.67 -28.69 9.58
N VAL A 86 -12.55 -29.54 8.56
CA VAL A 86 -13.63 -30.46 8.17
C VAL A 86 -13.69 -31.61 9.18
N PRO A 87 -14.69 -31.66 10.09
CA PRO A 87 -14.75 -32.75 11.06
C PRO A 87 -15.09 -34.04 10.32
N ALA A 88 -14.33 -35.11 10.59
CA ALA A 88 -14.59 -36.46 10.12
C ALA A 88 -15.96 -36.93 10.64
N GLY A 89 -17.02 -36.67 9.88
CA GLY A 89 -18.41 -36.93 10.28
C GLY A 89 -19.41 -35.83 9.96
N ALA A 90 -19.01 -34.68 9.39
CA ALA A 90 -19.99 -33.76 8.82
C ALA A 90 -20.77 -34.46 7.69
N PRO A 91 -22.11 -34.58 7.74
CA PRO A 91 -22.87 -35.10 6.61
C PRO A 91 -22.56 -34.20 5.43
N GLY A 92 -22.01 -34.78 4.36
CA GLY A 92 -21.67 -34.05 3.14
C GLY A 92 -22.87 -33.23 2.71
N ARG A 93 -22.78 -31.90 2.87
CA ARG A 93 -23.85 -30.97 2.48
C ARG A 93 -23.78 -30.75 0.97
N PHE A 94 -23.86 -31.83 0.20
CA PHE A 94 -24.05 -31.79 -1.24
C PHE A 94 -24.92 -32.97 -1.66
N ALA A 95 -26.04 -33.17 -0.97
CA ALA A 95 -27.24 -33.55 -1.69
C ALA A 95 -27.79 -32.25 -2.30
N PRO A 96 -27.91 -32.11 -3.63
CA PRO A 96 -28.59 -30.95 -4.20
C PRO A 96 -29.98 -30.89 -3.59
N ALA A 97 -30.30 -29.77 -2.93
CA ALA A 97 -31.65 -29.52 -2.46
C ALA A 97 -32.61 -29.68 -3.65
N PRO A 98 -33.82 -30.25 -3.45
CA PRO A 98 -34.80 -30.31 -4.52
C PRO A 98 -35.00 -28.89 -5.06
N GLY A 99 -34.76 -28.70 -6.36
CA GLY A 99 -34.72 -27.38 -6.98
C GLY A 99 -35.91 -26.52 -6.57
N THR A 100 -35.62 -25.26 -6.25
CA THR A 100 -36.63 -24.27 -5.87
C THR A 100 -37.66 -24.11 -6.98
N ALA A 101 -38.87 -23.63 -6.65
CA ALA A 101 -39.90 -23.40 -7.67
C ALA A 101 -39.39 -22.53 -8.82
N PHE A 102 -38.52 -21.56 -8.52
CA PHE A 102 -37.90 -20.69 -9.50
C PHE A 102 -36.95 -21.43 -10.45
N GLU A 103 -36.14 -22.37 -9.94
CA GLU A 103 -35.25 -23.19 -10.77
C GLU A 103 -36.01 -24.13 -11.71
N LYS A 104 -37.13 -24.69 -11.24
CA LYS A 104 -38.02 -25.50 -12.08
C LYS A 104 -38.65 -24.69 -13.20
N ILE A 105 -39.04 -23.44 -12.93
CA ILE A 105 -39.57 -22.52 -13.94
C ILE A 105 -38.49 -22.18 -14.97
N ARG A 106 -37.27 -21.85 -14.52
CA ARG A 106 -36.15 -21.53 -15.41
C ARG A 106 -35.83 -22.70 -16.34
N GLU A 107 -35.75 -23.92 -15.81
CA GLU A 107 -35.50 -25.12 -16.61
C GLU A 107 -36.63 -25.39 -17.62
N GLY A 108 -37.88 -25.18 -17.23
CA GLY A 108 -39.04 -25.28 -18.12
C GLY A 108 -38.98 -24.27 -19.28
N LEU A 109 -38.56 -23.03 -19.02
CA LEU A 109 -38.39 -22.01 -20.05
C LEU A 109 -37.21 -22.30 -20.99
N SER A 110 -36.11 -22.83 -20.46
CA SER A 110 -34.94 -23.21 -21.28
C SER A 110 -35.24 -24.37 -22.24
N ARG A 111 -36.12 -25.30 -21.86
CA ARG A 111 -36.53 -26.44 -22.71
C ARG A 111 -37.56 -26.07 -23.80
N LEU A 112 -38.24 -24.93 -23.67
CA LEU A 112 -39.20 -24.45 -24.68
C LEU A 112 -38.54 -23.70 -25.84
N ASN A 113 -37.30 -23.22 -25.63
CA ASN A 113 -36.54 -22.42 -26.58
C ASN A 113 -35.38 -23.20 -27.26
N ALA A 114 -35.35 -24.53 -27.10
CA ALA A 114 -34.44 -25.44 -27.78
C ALA A 114 -35.23 -26.33 -28.75
#